data_AF-A0A523N3J2-F1
#
_entry.id   AF-A0A523N3J2-F1
#
_cell.length_a   1.000
_cell.length_b   1.000
_cell.length_c   1.000
_cell.angle_alpha   90.00
_cell.angle_beta   90.00
_cell.angle_gamma   90.00
#
_symmetry.space_group_name_H-M   'P 1'
#
loop_
_entity.id
_entity.type
_entity.pdbx_description
1 polymer ?
#
loop_
_entity_poly.entity_id
_entity_poly.type
_entity_poly.pdbx_seq_one_letter_code
_entity_poly.pdbx_strand_id
1 'polypeptide(L)'
;MCMSNRYPLRHWIRISCVLCVSVVLVFAASSHSAIYKWKDDNGKIHFTDNPSKIPPQYRKKDELKTFKGAPTAPSKPVKLLSPEKKSGTHVIKTRSLPGGHYMVEVLINGNIRADLIVDTGASMVILSNRLGERLGTLYNTNLPKMEFHTAGGKVETPLFILDSLQLGDATVLNLEASTNPNFQGMDGLLGMSFLGEFKMEMDRERSELILKPFAGKGDPLWDGQNEKWWRKKYTTYAQTLRHLQRTAYRARQDFQKTMKIKKMIAHYEKLHKALDRRADKVNLPKEYRFYP
;
A
#
# COMPACT_ATOMS: atom_id res chain seq x y z
N MET A 1 57.56 30.60 -53.39
CA MET A 1 58.47 30.43 -52.24
C MET A 1 58.03 29.23 -51.45
N CYS A 2 58.94 28.26 -51.34
CA CYS A 2 58.81 27.02 -50.60
C CYS A 2 58.96 27.30 -49.11
N MET A 3 58.08 26.80 -48.24
CA MET A 3 58.47 26.35 -46.89
C MET A 3 57.48 25.27 -46.41
N SER A 4 58.03 24.07 -46.32
CA SER A 4 57.54 22.91 -45.60
C SER A 4 57.46 23.18 -44.10
N ASN A 5 56.42 22.69 -43.42
CA ASN A 5 56.63 22.11 -42.10
C ASN A 5 55.64 20.96 -41.84
N ARG A 6 56.19 19.76 -41.70
CA ARG A 6 55.53 18.58 -41.14
C ARG A 6 55.63 18.70 -39.62
N TYR A 7 54.63 18.25 -38.86
CA TYR A 7 54.73 17.47 -37.60
C TYR A 7 53.32 17.30 -36.98
N PRO A 8 53.08 16.27 -36.16
CA PRO A 8 51.89 15.42 -36.25
C PRO A 8 50.96 15.56 -35.04
N LEU A 9 49.64 15.67 -35.25
CA LEU A 9 48.65 15.51 -34.16
C LEU A 9 47.82 14.25 -34.37
N ARG A 10 48.47 13.10 -34.25
CA ARG A 10 47.81 11.81 -34.06
C ARG A 10 48.16 11.29 -32.67
N HIS A 11 47.71 11.96 -31.60
CA HIS A 11 47.70 11.41 -30.22
C HIS A 11 46.67 12.05 -29.26
N TRP A 12 45.81 12.99 -29.70
CA TRP A 12 44.90 13.72 -28.78
C TRP A 12 43.41 13.32 -28.88
N ILE A 13 43.05 12.32 -29.68
CA ILE A 13 41.69 11.73 -29.69
C ILE A 13 41.71 10.34 -29.02
N ARG A 14 42.38 10.22 -27.87
CA ARG A 14 42.18 9.12 -26.92
C ARG A 14 42.27 9.53 -25.44
N ILE A 15 42.41 10.83 -25.13
CA ILE A 15 42.51 11.32 -23.74
C ILE A 15 41.37 12.29 -23.35
N SER A 16 40.47 12.63 -24.28
CA SER A 16 39.34 13.53 -24.00
C SER A 16 38.06 12.86 -23.48
N CYS A 17 38.06 11.54 -23.23
CA CYS A 17 36.92 10.82 -22.62
C CYS A 17 37.16 10.35 -21.18
N VAL A 18 38.33 10.63 -20.58
CA VAL A 18 38.65 10.15 -19.22
C VAL A 18 38.61 11.27 -18.17
N LEU A 19 38.62 12.54 -18.57
CA LEU A 19 38.63 13.70 -17.65
C LEU A 19 37.26 14.36 -17.41
N CYS A 20 36.21 14.05 -18.18
CA CYS A 20 34.83 14.42 -17.83
C CYS A 20 34.11 13.37 -16.98
N VAL A 21 34.75 12.24 -16.67
CA VAL A 21 34.17 11.15 -15.85
C VAL A 21 34.72 11.16 -14.41
N SER A 22 35.70 12.00 -14.11
CA SER A 22 36.46 11.97 -12.85
C SER A 22 36.19 13.13 -11.86
N VAL A 23 35.19 13.99 -12.10
CA VAL A 23 34.80 15.10 -11.17
C VAL A 23 33.37 14.98 -10.63
N VAL A 24 32.72 13.82 -10.73
CA VAL A 24 31.40 13.56 -10.08
C VAL A 24 31.52 12.72 -8.80
N LEU A 25 32.73 12.44 -8.33
CA LEU A 25 32.94 11.69 -7.10
C LEU A 25 33.15 12.62 -5.89
N VAL A 26 32.22 12.47 -4.93
CA VAL A 26 32.30 12.81 -3.50
C VAL A 26 31.85 14.22 -3.09
N PHE A 27 30.53 14.40 -3.02
CA PHE A 27 29.87 14.91 -1.80
C PHE A 27 28.58 14.13 -1.58
N ALA A 28 28.70 12.87 -1.18
CA ALA A 28 27.60 12.18 -0.53
C ALA A 28 27.47 12.79 0.87
N ALA A 29 26.65 13.84 1.01
CA ALA A 29 26.28 14.35 2.32
C ALA A 29 25.69 13.19 3.12
N SER A 30 26.35 12.83 4.22
CA SER A 30 25.87 11.79 5.12
C SER A 30 24.57 12.29 5.76
N SER A 31 23.42 11.90 5.20
CA SER A 31 22.13 12.16 5.83
C SER A 31 22.11 11.38 7.14
N HIS A 32 22.31 12.07 8.26
CA HIS A 32 22.20 11.47 9.57
C HIS A 32 20.72 11.13 9.81
N SER A 33 20.36 9.87 9.61
CA SER A 33 19.03 9.34 9.97
C SER A 33 19.01 9.06 11.48
N ALA A 34 18.88 10.12 12.27
CA ALA A 34 18.66 9.99 13.71
C ALA A 34 17.25 10.49 14.03
N ILE A 35 16.37 9.59 14.48
CA ILE A 35 15.06 9.97 15.02
C ILE A 35 15.22 10.16 16.52
N TYR A 36 14.86 11.34 17.01
CA TYR A 36 14.85 11.73 18.41
C TYR A 36 13.46 11.51 19.00
N LYS A 37 13.39 10.93 20.19
CA LYS A 37 12.15 10.71 20.96
C LYS A 37 12.26 11.40 22.32
N TRP A 38 11.24 12.16 22.72
CA TRP A 38 11.12 12.71 24.08
C TRP A 38 9.68 12.61 24.59
N LYS A 39 9.50 12.78 25.90
CA LYS A 39 8.20 12.79 26.59
C LYS A 39 8.01 14.17 27.21
N ASP A 40 6.87 14.81 26.97
CA ASP A 40 6.54 16.10 27.58
C ASP A 40 5.98 15.95 29.01
N ASP A 41 5.77 17.07 29.69
CA ASP A 41 5.27 17.12 31.08
C ASP A 41 3.87 16.46 31.24
N ASN A 42 3.08 16.41 30.17
CA ASN A 42 1.77 15.73 30.13
C ASN A 42 1.89 14.23 29.82
N GLY A 43 3.11 13.74 29.65
CA GLY A 43 3.44 12.37 29.35
C GLY A 43 3.25 11.96 27.89
N LYS A 44 2.99 12.91 26.98
CA LYS A 44 2.85 12.65 25.54
C LYS A 44 4.23 12.50 24.90
N ILE A 45 4.36 11.48 24.05
CA ILE A 45 5.60 11.15 23.36
C ILE A 45 5.66 11.89 22.03
N HIS A 46 6.79 12.53 21.74
CA HIS A 46 7.07 13.23 20.50
C HIS A 46 8.25 12.60 19.76
N PHE A 47 8.27 12.73 18.44
CA PHE A 47 9.34 12.24 17.57
C PHE A 47 9.75 13.31 16.56
N THR A 48 11.04 13.44 16.27
CA THR A 48 11.54 14.29 15.19
C THR A 48 12.85 13.78 14.61
N ASP A 49 13.09 14.00 13.33
CA ASP A 49 14.37 13.80 12.65
C ASP A 49 15.27 15.05 12.69
N ASN A 50 14.78 16.17 13.27
CA ASN A 50 15.49 17.42 13.38
C ASN A 50 15.58 17.88 14.86
N PRO A 51 16.76 17.80 15.49
CA PRO A 51 16.92 18.11 16.93
C PRO A 51 16.65 19.58 17.26
N SER A 52 16.70 20.49 16.27
CA SER A 52 16.34 21.90 16.45
C SER A 52 14.86 22.10 16.78
N LYS A 53 13.99 21.15 16.39
CA LYS A 53 12.54 21.18 16.68
C LYS A 53 12.17 20.71 18.09
N ILE A 54 13.13 20.20 18.87
CA ILE A 54 12.93 19.77 20.25
C ILE A 54 12.95 21.01 21.15
N PRO A 55 11.90 21.29 21.96
CA PRO A 55 11.91 22.41 22.88
C PRO A 55 13.12 22.34 23.83
N PRO A 56 13.77 23.47 24.16
CA PRO A 56 15.02 23.48 24.93
C PRO A 56 14.96 22.68 26.24
N GLN A 57 13.81 22.72 26.94
CA GLN A 57 13.58 21.99 28.19
C GLN A 57 13.70 20.46 28.06
N TYR A 58 13.45 19.89 26.87
CA TYR A 58 13.51 18.45 26.59
C TYR A 58 14.76 18.03 25.83
N ARG A 59 15.72 18.94 25.62
CA ARG A 59 16.97 18.67 24.87
C ARG A 59 18.06 18.00 25.73
N LYS A 60 17.76 17.61 26.99
CA LYS A 60 18.73 16.94 27.86
C LYS A 60 19.16 15.61 27.23
N LYS A 61 20.46 15.47 26.98
CA LYS A 61 21.05 14.37 26.20
C LYS A 61 20.70 12.98 26.76
N ASP A 62 20.48 12.87 28.07
CA ASP A 62 20.26 11.58 28.74
C ASP A 62 18.83 11.04 28.61
N GLU A 63 17.84 11.88 28.27
CA GLU A 63 16.45 11.46 28.03
C GLU A 63 16.13 11.29 26.53
N LEU A 64 17.01 11.77 25.65
CA LEU A 64 16.87 11.66 24.21
C LEU A 64 17.32 10.28 23.73
N LYS A 65 16.37 9.40 23.44
CA LYS A 65 16.66 8.14 22.75
C LYS A 65 16.83 8.43 21.25
N THR A 66 18.08 8.46 20.78
CA THR A 66 18.38 8.48 19.34
C THR A 66 18.27 7.09 18.75
N PHE A 67 17.38 6.94 17.77
CA PHE A 67 17.38 5.79 16.87
C PHE A 67 18.33 6.08 15.71
N LYS A 68 19.52 5.47 15.69
CA LYS A 68 20.36 5.49 14.49
C LYS A 68 19.73 4.56 13.45
N GLY A 69 19.20 5.12 12.37
CA GLY A 69 18.99 4.35 11.15
C GLY A 69 20.32 3.75 10.72
N ALA A 70 20.36 2.43 10.51
CA ALA A 70 21.56 1.77 10.04
C ALA A 70 22.05 2.43 8.73
N PRO A 71 23.37 2.64 8.54
CA PRO A 71 23.89 3.08 7.26
C PRO A 71 23.49 2.06 6.20
N THR A 72 23.08 2.55 5.03
CA THR A 72 22.71 1.76 3.85
C THR A 72 23.94 0.98 3.37
N ALA A 73 24.21 -0.16 3.99
CA ALA A 73 25.04 -1.17 3.39
C ALA A 73 24.32 -1.65 2.11
N PRO A 74 25.04 -1.92 1.00
CA PRO A 74 24.42 -2.57 -0.14
C PRO A 74 23.76 -3.82 0.40
N SER A 75 22.43 -3.85 0.32
CA SER A 75 21.64 -4.98 0.77
C SER A 75 22.19 -6.17 0.01
N LYS A 76 22.92 -7.06 0.72
CA LYS A 76 22.98 -8.47 0.34
C LYS A 76 21.57 -8.81 -0.09
N PRO A 77 21.36 -9.40 -1.29
CA PRO A 77 20.02 -9.64 -1.78
C PRO A 77 19.25 -10.23 -0.62
N VAL A 78 18.23 -9.50 -0.16
CA VAL A 78 17.23 -10.09 0.69
C VAL A 78 16.86 -11.32 -0.10
N LYS A 79 17.26 -12.49 0.40
CA LYS A 79 16.68 -13.73 -0.05
C LYS A 79 15.22 -13.49 0.26
N LEU A 80 14.46 -13.00 -0.72
CA LEU A 80 13.02 -13.04 -0.70
C LEU A 80 12.79 -14.45 -0.25
N LEU A 81 12.28 -14.61 0.97
CA LEU A 81 11.83 -15.89 1.44
C LEU A 81 11.03 -16.43 0.27
N SER A 82 11.53 -17.51 -0.32
CA SER A 82 10.91 -18.17 -1.44
C SER A 82 9.41 -18.26 -1.14
N PRO A 83 8.51 -17.99 -2.10
CA PRO A 83 7.08 -18.07 -1.86
C PRO A 83 6.70 -19.55 -1.72
N GLU A 84 7.03 -20.12 -0.56
CA GLU A 84 6.64 -21.46 -0.14
C GLU A 84 5.69 -21.39 1.06
N LYS A 85 5.21 -20.18 1.44
CA LYS A 85 4.19 -20.02 2.48
C LYS A 85 2.80 -20.24 1.88
N LYS A 86 2.48 -21.53 1.74
CA LYS A 86 1.18 -22.22 1.66
C LYS A 86 -0.06 -21.33 1.47
N SER A 87 -0.64 -21.38 0.27
CA SER A 87 -2.08 -21.22 0.08
C SER A 87 -2.78 -22.28 0.93
N GLY A 88 -3.20 -21.90 2.13
CA GLY A 88 -3.76 -22.81 3.13
C GLY A 88 -4.87 -22.14 3.92
N THR A 89 -5.69 -22.95 4.58
CA THR A 89 -6.71 -22.46 5.50
C THR A 89 -6.05 -21.67 6.63
N HIS A 90 -6.50 -20.44 6.86
CA HIS A 90 -6.11 -19.61 7.99
C HIS A 90 -7.22 -19.66 9.04
N VAL A 91 -6.89 -20.01 10.27
CA VAL A 91 -7.83 -19.99 11.40
C VAL A 91 -7.41 -18.86 12.32
N ILE A 92 -8.28 -17.88 12.50
CA ILE A 92 -7.99 -16.66 13.24
C ILE A 92 -8.90 -16.59 14.46
N LYS A 93 -8.30 -16.54 15.65
CA LYS A 93 -9.04 -16.25 16.88
C LYS A 93 -9.61 -14.83 16.83
N THR A 94 -10.88 -14.70 17.15
CA THR A 94 -11.59 -13.43 17.19
C THR A 94 -11.90 -13.04 18.63
N ARG A 95 -12.08 -11.75 18.87
CA ARG A 95 -12.73 -11.26 20.09
C ARG A 95 -14.21 -11.03 19.78
N SER A 96 -15.06 -11.73 20.50
CA SER A 96 -16.51 -11.49 20.47
C SER A 96 -16.83 -10.16 21.15
N LEU A 97 -17.68 -9.37 20.49
CA LEU A 97 -18.18 -8.09 21.00
C LEU A 97 -19.70 -8.20 21.30
N PRO A 98 -20.25 -7.29 22.11
CA PRO A 98 -21.70 -7.15 22.23
C PRO A 98 -22.39 -6.99 20.86
N GLY A 99 -23.62 -7.48 20.74
CA GLY A 99 -24.38 -7.43 19.48
C GLY A 99 -23.99 -8.51 18.46
N GLY A 100 -23.12 -9.46 18.82
CA GLY A 100 -22.75 -10.59 17.95
C GLY A 100 -21.72 -10.26 16.87
N HIS A 101 -21.01 -9.16 17.05
CA HIS A 101 -19.89 -8.76 16.18
C HIS A 101 -18.59 -9.44 16.60
N TYR A 102 -17.68 -9.59 15.66
CA TYR A 102 -16.35 -10.17 15.88
C TYR A 102 -15.28 -9.17 15.52
N MET A 103 -14.26 -9.07 16.36
CA MET A 103 -13.11 -8.20 16.16
C MET A 103 -11.85 -9.01 15.94
N VAL A 104 -10.99 -8.53 15.05
CA VAL A 104 -9.70 -9.14 14.74
C VAL A 104 -8.60 -8.09 14.68
N GLU A 105 -7.40 -8.45 15.12
CA GLU A 105 -6.22 -7.62 14.93
C GLU A 105 -5.65 -7.83 13.52
N VAL A 106 -5.34 -6.73 12.85
CA VAL A 106 -4.67 -6.73 11.54
C VAL A 106 -3.36 -5.95 11.59
N LEU A 107 -2.46 -6.24 10.65
CA LEU A 107 -1.26 -5.47 10.38
C LEU A 107 -1.38 -4.81 9.00
N ILE A 108 -1.53 -3.49 9.00
CA ILE A 108 -1.64 -2.65 7.80
C ILE A 108 -0.24 -2.20 7.38
N ASN A 109 0.08 -2.36 6.10
CA ASN A 109 1.35 -1.99 5.47
C ASN A 109 2.59 -2.47 6.26
N GLY A 110 2.47 -3.61 6.94
CA GLY A 110 3.55 -4.24 7.71
C GLY A 110 3.94 -3.54 9.02
N ASN A 111 3.30 -2.44 9.41
CA ASN A 111 3.74 -1.65 10.57
C ASN A 111 2.64 -1.02 11.44
N ILE A 112 1.39 -0.94 10.97
CA ILE A 112 0.29 -0.36 11.73
C ILE A 112 -0.63 -1.49 12.20
N ARG A 113 -0.64 -1.76 13.50
CA ARG A 113 -1.66 -2.63 14.11
C ARG A 113 -2.97 -1.87 14.26
N ALA A 114 -4.08 -2.54 13.99
CA ALA A 114 -5.42 -2.02 14.13
C ALA A 114 -6.40 -3.15 14.48
N ASP A 115 -7.40 -2.83 15.29
CA ASP A 115 -8.50 -3.74 15.63
C ASP A 115 -9.71 -3.49 14.73
N LEU A 116 -10.02 -4.41 13.83
CA LEU A 116 -11.13 -4.25 12.89
C LEU A 116 -12.29 -5.17 13.23
N ILE A 117 -13.51 -4.64 13.12
CA ILE A 117 -14.73 -5.45 13.20
C ILE A 117 -14.97 -6.14 11.86
N VAL A 118 -15.22 -7.44 11.88
CA VAL A 118 -15.58 -8.23 10.70
C VAL A 118 -16.96 -7.79 10.22
N ASP A 119 -17.04 -7.21 9.02
CA ASP A 119 -18.29 -6.69 8.46
C ASP A 119 -18.44 -7.08 6.98
N THR A 120 -19.29 -8.08 6.72
CA THR A 120 -19.61 -8.53 5.36
C THR A 120 -20.51 -7.57 4.58
N GLY A 121 -21.15 -6.61 5.28
CA GLY A 121 -21.93 -5.54 4.66
C GLY A 121 -21.08 -4.39 4.13
N ALA A 122 -19.85 -4.24 4.61
CA ALA A 122 -18.91 -3.25 4.12
C ALA A 122 -18.29 -3.71 2.79
N SER A 123 -18.43 -2.90 1.73
CA SER A 123 -17.89 -3.23 0.40
C SER A 123 -16.35 -3.27 0.35
N MET A 124 -15.68 -2.56 1.26
CA MET A 124 -14.23 -2.51 1.39
C MET A 124 -13.82 -2.34 2.84
N VAL A 125 -12.53 -2.46 3.14
CA VAL A 125 -11.98 -2.07 4.43
C VAL A 125 -12.19 -0.58 4.67
N ILE A 126 -12.82 -0.24 5.80
CA ILE A 126 -13.10 1.13 6.20
C ILE A 126 -12.34 1.43 7.47
N LEU A 127 -11.43 2.40 7.44
CA LEU A 127 -10.60 2.77 8.59
C LEU A 127 -11.14 4.04 9.27
N SER A 128 -10.83 4.22 10.54
CA SER A 128 -11.04 5.51 11.20
C SER A 128 -10.20 6.61 10.56
N ASN A 129 -10.64 7.86 10.71
CA ASN A 129 -9.85 9.01 10.29
C ASN A 129 -8.47 9.03 10.96
N ARG A 130 -8.38 8.67 12.25
CA ARG A 130 -7.11 8.56 12.98
C ARG A 130 -6.11 7.65 12.25
N LEU A 131 -6.54 6.50 11.74
CA LEU A 131 -5.68 5.62 10.96
C LEU A 131 -5.38 6.21 9.58
N GLY A 132 -6.35 6.87 8.95
CA GLY A 132 -6.13 7.60 7.70
C GLY A 132 -5.07 8.71 7.81
N GLU A 133 -5.01 9.42 8.93
CA GLU A 133 -3.96 10.41 9.22
C GLU A 133 -2.59 9.74 9.34
N ARG A 134 -2.50 8.62 10.08
CA ARG A 134 -1.26 7.83 10.22
C ARG A 134 -0.76 7.28 8.89
N LEU A 135 -1.68 6.96 7.98
CA LEU A 135 -1.37 6.51 6.61
C LEU A 135 -1.10 7.67 5.64
N GLY A 136 -1.28 8.92 6.06
CA GLY A 136 -1.16 10.10 5.20
C GLY A 136 -2.25 10.21 4.13
N THR A 137 -3.35 9.46 4.24
CA THR A 137 -4.40 9.41 3.22
C THR A 137 -5.40 10.56 3.35
N LEU A 138 -5.69 11.03 4.57
CA LEU A 138 -6.64 12.13 4.76
C LEU A 138 -6.17 13.47 4.19
N TYR A 139 -4.86 13.71 4.20
CA TYR A 139 -4.28 14.97 3.71
C TYR A 139 -3.94 14.92 2.21
N ASN A 140 -4.13 13.77 1.56
CA ASN A 140 -3.80 13.59 0.16
C ASN A 140 -4.96 14.03 -0.75
N THR A 141 -4.92 15.28 -1.20
CA THR A 141 -5.92 15.89 -2.10
C THR A 141 -5.94 15.28 -3.51
N ASN A 142 -4.94 14.47 -3.86
CA ASN A 142 -4.88 13.75 -5.13
C ASN A 142 -5.70 12.46 -5.12
N LEU A 143 -6.08 11.93 -3.94
CA LEU A 143 -6.95 10.76 -3.87
C LEU A 143 -8.33 11.09 -4.43
N PRO A 144 -8.95 10.17 -5.19
CA PRO A 144 -10.37 10.28 -5.49
C PRO A 144 -11.18 10.17 -4.20
N LYS A 145 -12.32 10.85 -4.17
CA LYS A 145 -13.32 10.65 -3.12
C LYS A 145 -14.50 9.86 -3.68
N MET A 146 -15.07 8.99 -2.85
CA MET A 146 -16.25 8.19 -3.16
C MET A 146 -17.33 8.48 -2.12
N GLU A 147 -18.58 8.56 -2.58
CA GLU A 147 -19.75 8.62 -1.69
C GLU A 147 -20.08 7.21 -1.21
N PHE A 148 -20.12 7.01 0.11
CA PHE A 148 -20.53 5.78 0.76
C PHE A 148 -21.88 5.97 1.44
N HIS A 149 -22.71 4.94 1.38
CA HIS A 149 -23.95 4.87 2.14
C HIS A 149 -23.66 4.09 3.41
N THR A 150 -23.78 4.76 4.56
CA THR A 150 -23.53 4.18 5.88
C THR A 150 -24.81 4.19 6.70
N ALA A 151 -24.81 3.50 7.84
CA ALA A 151 -25.92 3.58 8.80
C ALA A 151 -26.16 5.02 9.28
N GLY A 152 -25.12 5.86 9.32
CA GLY A 152 -25.20 7.28 9.67
C GLY A 152 -25.54 8.21 8.50
N GLY A 153 -25.93 7.65 7.33
CA GLY A 153 -26.21 8.41 6.11
C GLY A 153 -25.05 8.42 5.12
N LYS A 154 -25.13 9.34 4.15
CA LYS A 154 -24.14 9.48 3.07
C LYS A 154 -22.90 10.20 3.57
N VAL A 155 -21.72 9.64 3.31
CA VAL A 155 -20.45 10.27 3.61
C VAL A 155 -19.53 10.17 2.40
N GLU A 156 -18.91 11.29 2.02
CA GLU A 156 -17.89 11.30 0.98
C GLU A 156 -16.49 11.21 1.61
N THR A 157 -15.75 10.15 1.29
CA THR A 157 -14.43 9.89 1.88
C THR A 157 -13.37 9.49 0.84
N PRO A 158 -12.07 9.69 1.13
CA PRO A 158 -10.99 9.31 0.22
C PRO A 158 -10.94 7.80 -0.03
N LEU A 159 -10.80 7.41 -1.29
CA LEU A 159 -10.50 6.04 -1.69
C LEU A 159 -9.00 5.89 -1.95
N PHE A 160 -8.38 4.90 -1.31
CA PHE A 160 -6.95 4.62 -1.40
C PHE A 160 -6.66 3.12 -1.46
N ILE A 161 -5.39 2.79 -1.68
CA ILE A 161 -4.89 1.43 -1.79
C ILE A 161 -3.93 1.23 -0.63
N LEU A 162 -4.16 0.22 0.20
CA LEU A 162 -3.18 -0.29 1.15
C LEU A 162 -2.21 -1.20 0.40
N ASP A 163 -0.91 -1.06 0.66
CA ASP A 163 0.11 -1.93 0.08
C ASP A 163 -0.11 -3.37 0.54
N SER A 164 -0.43 -3.55 1.82
CA SER A 164 -0.83 -4.84 2.39
C SER A 164 -1.78 -4.68 3.57
N LEU A 165 -2.63 -5.70 3.75
CA LEU A 165 -3.33 -5.95 5.00
C LEU A 165 -3.13 -7.42 5.36
N GLN A 166 -2.62 -7.66 6.56
CA GLN A 166 -2.35 -8.99 7.08
C GLN A 166 -3.28 -9.29 8.26
N LEU A 167 -3.87 -10.47 8.26
CA LEU A 167 -4.73 -11.01 9.30
C LEU A 167 -4.25 -12.42 9.66
N GLY A 168 -3.56 -12.57 10.79
CA GLY A 168 -2.80 -13.79 11.08
C GLY A 168 -1.77 -14.06 9.98
N ASP A 169 -1.86 -15.23 9.34
CA ASP A 169 -1.02 -15.59 8.20
C ASP A 169 -1.62 -15.20 6.84
N ALA A 170 -2.89 -14.77 6.80
CA ALA A 170 -3.54 -14.33 5.57
C ALA A 170 -3.06 -12.93 5.21
N THR A 171 -2.57 -12.73 3.98
CA THR A 171 -2.14 -11.40 3.50
C THR A 171 -2.77 -11.09 2.16
N VAL A 172 -3.36 -9.89 2.06
CA VAL A 172 -3.87 -9.34 0.80
C VAL A 172 -3.05 -8.10 0.45
N LEU A 173 -2.64 -8.01 -0.82
CA LEU A 173 -1.84 -6.91 -1.35
C LEU A 173 -2.69 -6.00 -2.24
N ASN A 174 -2.29 -4.73 -2.36
CA ASN A 174 -2.98 -3.73 -3.20
C ASN A 174 -4.49 -3.67 -2.90
N LEU A 175 -4.81 -3.54 -1.62
CA LEU A 175 -6.16 -3.63 -1.11
C LEU A 175 -6.87 -2.28 -1.17
N GLU A 176 -8.06 -2.23 -1.78
CA GLU A 176 -8.92 -1.04 -1.75
C GLU A 176 -9.43 -0.78 -0.32
N ALA A 177 -9.28 0.46 0.13
CA ALA A 177 -9.73 0.91 1.44
C ALA A 177 -10.20 2.36 1.42
N SER A 178 -11.00 2.73 2.42
CA SER A 178 -11.49 4.08 2.63
C SER A 178 -11.41 4.46 4.11
N THR A 179 -11.83 5.69 4.44
CA THR A 179 -12.00 6.14 5.83
C THR A 179 -13.46 6.43 6.15
N ASN A 180 -13.79 6.49 7.45
CA ASN A 180 -15.04 7.01 7.95
C ASN A 180 -14.80 7.96 9.15
N PRO A 181 -15.22 9.23 9.06
CA PRO A 181 -15.07 10.21 10.15
C PRO A 181 -15.91 9.86 11.39
N ASN A 182 -16.97 9.06 11.25
CA ASN A 182 -17.88 8.73 12.35
C ASN A 182 -17.35 7.59 13.24
N PHE A 183 -16.21 6.99 12.92
CA PHE A 183 -15.58 5.97 13.75
C PHE A 183 -14.77 6.59 14.89
N GLN A 184 -15.48 6.97 15.94
CA GLN A 184 -14.91 7.43 17.20
C GLN A 184 -14.70 6.23 18.14
N GLY A 185 -13.47 6.00 18.60
CA GLY A 185 -13.14 4.87 19.50
C GLY A 185 -13.05 3.49 18.85
N MET A 186 -13.27 3.39 17.53
CA MET A 186 -13.10 2.17 16.73
C MET A 186 -12.00 2.39 15.69
N ASP A 187 -11.19 1.36 15.41
CA ASP A 187 -10.14 1.43 14.40
C ASP A 187 -10.68 1.24 12.98
N GLY A 188 -11.68 0.37 12.77
CA GLY A 188 -12.40 0.26 11.51
C GLY A 188 -13.18 -1.03 11.32
N LEU A 189 -13.57 -1.26 10.06
CA LEU A 189 -14.28 -2.43 9.57
C LEU A 189 -13.42 -3.21 8.58
N LEU A 190 -13.37 -4.53 8.75
CA LEU A 190 -12.78 -5.47 7.80
C LEU A 190 -13.86 -5.89 6.81
N GLY A 191 -13.88 -5.22 5.65
CA GLY A 191 -14.90 -5.42 4.61
C GLY A 191 -14.50 -6.36 3.47
N MET A 192 -15.36 -6.40 2.46
CA MET A 192 -15.30 -7.35 1.34
C MET A 192 -14.13 -7.18 0.40
N SER A 193 -13.43 -6.03 0.38
CA SER A 193 -12.16 -5.91 -0.36
C SER A 193 -11.10 -6.88 0.17
N PHE A 194 -11.13 -7.20 1.48
CA PHE A 194 -10.26 -8.21 2.09
C PHE A 194 -10.98 -9.56 2.19
N LEU A 195 -12.17 -9.59 2.79
CA LEU A 195 -12.89 -10.85 3.06
C LEU A 195 -13.24 -11.59 1.76
N GLY A 196 -13.51 -10.85 0.69
CA GLY A 196 -13.84 -11.41 -0.63
C GLY A 196 -12.68 -12.11 -1.34
N GLU A 197 -11.46 -12.06 -0.79
CA GLU A 197 -10.29 -12.81 -1.26
C GLU A 197 -10.29 -14.27 -0.79
N PHE A 198 -11.19 -14.63 0.12
CA PHE A 198 -11.26 -15.95 0.73
C PHE A 198 -12.68 -16.54 0.67
N LYS A 199 -12.76 -17.87 0.74
CA LYS A 199 -13.95 -18.55 1.23
C LYS A 199 -13.93 -18.45 2.75
N MET A 200 -14.92 -17.79 3.32
CA MET A 200 -14.96 -17.46 4.74
C MET A 200 -15.98 -18.32 5.47
N GLU A 201 -15.61 -18.78 6.66
CA GLU A 201 -16.49 -19.44 7.62
C GLU A 201 -16.28 -18.80 9.01
N MET A 202 -17.36 -18.67 9.77
CA MET A 202 -17.31 -18.19 11.16
C MET A 202 -17.70 -19.34 12.10
N ASP A 203 -16.76 -19.84 12.87
CA ASP A 203 -17.02 -20.75 13.98
C ASP A 203 -17.34 -19.93 15.22
N ARG A 204 -18.63 -19.84 15.55
CA ARG A 204 -19.13 -19.04 16.67
C ARG A 204 -18.80 -19.67 18.02
N GLU A 205 -18.77 -21.00 18.11
CA GLU A 205 -18.49 -21.71 19.35
C GLU A 205 -17.04 -21.50 19.77
N ARG A 206 -16.11 -21.53 18.81
CA ARG A 206 -14.68 -21.37 19.05
C ARG A 206 -14.19 -19.92 18.96
N SER A 207 -15.08 -18.99 18.57
CA SER A 207 -14.75 -17.61 18.24
C SER A 207 -13.60 -17.55 17.24
N GLU A 208 -13.79 -18.20 16.09
CA GLU A 208 -12.79 -18.33 15.03
C GLU A 208 -13.34 -17.88 13.67
N LEU A 209 -12.57 -17.02 13.01
CA LEU A 209 -12.74 -16.69 11.60
C LEU A 209 -11.83 -17.60 10.78
N ILE A 210 -12.42 -18.40 9.91
CA ILE A 210 -11.71 -19.36 9.06
C ILE A 210 -11.70 -18.81 7.63
N LEU A 211 -10.51 -18.59 7.08
CA LEU A 211 -10.29 -18.08 5.72
C LEU A 211 -9.63 -19.15 4.88
N LYS A 212 -10.35 -19.67 3.88
CA LYS A 212 -9.85 -20.70 2.95
C LYS A 212 -9.56 -20.08 1.58
N PRO A 213 -8.51 -20.52 0.88
CA PRO A 213 -8.27 -20.08 -0.49
C PRO A 213 -9.41 -20.52 -1.43
N PHE A 214 -9.60 -19.78 -2.52
CA PHE A 214 -10.54 -20.21 -3.55
C PHE A 214 -10.05 -21.45 -4.32
N ALA A 215 -8.73 -21.62 -4.39
CA ALA A 215 -8.09 -22.76 -5.02
C ALA A 215 -8.47 -24.10 -4.38
N GLY A 216 -8.78 -25.06 -5.24
CA GLY A 216 -8.95 -26.46 -4.89
C GLY A 216 -7.63 -27.21 -4.74
N LYS A 217 -7.71 -28.43 -4.21
CA LYS A 217 -6.55 -29.33 -4.13
C LYS A 217 -6.12 -29.74 -5.54
N GLY A 218 -4.88 -29.43 -5.92
CA GLY A 218 -4.34 -29.73 -7.25
C GLY A 218 -4.51 -28.62 -8.28
N ASP A 219 -5.17 -27.50 -7.93
CA ASP A 219 -5.24 -26.34 -8.80
C ASP A 219 -3.82 -25.77 -9.04
N PRO A 220 -3.45 -25.47 -10.29
CA PRO A 220 -2.29 -24.64 -10.57
C PRO A 220 -2.46 -23.26 -9.91
N LEU A 221 -1.43 -22.80 -9.20
CA LEU A 221 -1.45 -21.54 -8.45
C LEU A 221 -0.41 -20.56 -9.00
N TRP A 222 -0.85 -19.32 -9.15
CA TRP A 222 -0.01 -18.17 -9.45
C TRP A 222 -0.15 -17.18 -8.30
N ASP A 223 0.91 -17.03 -7.51
CA ASP A 223 0.92 -16.23 -6.28
C ASP A 223 -0.15 -16.65 -5.26
N GLY A 224 -0.36 -17.96 -5.11
CA GLY A 224 -1.37 -18.53 -4.23
C GLY A 224 -2.81 -18.43 -4.77
N GLN A 225 -3.01 -17.94 -5.99
CA GLN A 225 -4.33 -17.76 -6.60
C GLN A 225 -4.50 -18.63 -7.85
N ASN A 226 -5.68 -19.22 -8.03
CA ASN A 226 -5.99 -20.03 -9.21
C ASN A 226 -6.50 -19.19 -10.39
N GLU A 227 -6.67 -19.81 -11.56
CA GLU A 227 -7.18 -19.17 -12.78
C GLU A 227 -8.47 -18.37 -12.53
N LYS A 228 -9.43 -18.94 -11.80
CA LYS A 228 -10.73 -18.33 -11.54
C LYS A 228 -10.60 -17.00 -10.80
N TRP A 229 -9.70 -16.93 -9.82
CA TRP A 229 -9.44 -15.69 -9.09
C TRP A 229 -8.83 -14.62 -10.01
N TRP A 230 -7.83 -14.98 -10.82
CA TRP A 230 -7.15 -14.05 -11.74
C TRP A 230 -8.12 -13.46 -12.76
N ARG A 231 -8.89 -14.31 -13.43
CA ARG A 231 -9.93 -13.87 -14.38
C ARG A 231 -10.96 -12.96 -13.73
N LYS A 232 -11.42 -13.30 -12.53
CA LYS A 232 -12.37 -12.49 -11.77
C LYS A 232 -11.81 -11.10 -11.50
N LYS A 233 -10.57 -10.99 -11.01
CA LYS A 233 -9.95 -9.69 -10.71
C LYS A 233 -9.76 -8.82 -11.95
N TYR A 234 -9.23 -9.39 -13.04
CA TYR A 234 -9.11 -8.67 -14.31
C TYR A 234 -10.48 -8.19 -14.82
N THR A 235 -11.48 -9.08 -14.80
CA THR A 235 -12.84 -8.74 -15.25
C THR A 235 -13.45 -7.62 -14.40
N THR A 236 -13.29 -7.68 -13.07
CA THR A 236 -13.79 -6.65 -12.16
C THR A 236 -13.18 -5.29 -12.47
N TYR A 237 -11.84 -5.18 -12.57
CA TYR A 237 -11.20 -3.91 -12.87
C TYR A 237 -11.57 -3.36 -14.25
N ALA A 238 -11.63 -4.23 -15.26
CA ALA A 238 -12.04 -3.82 -16.60
C ALA A 238 -13.49 -3.31 -16.64
N GLN A 239 -14.41 -3.98 -15.93
CA GLN A 239 -15.82 -3.56 -15.81
C GLN A 239 -15.95 -2.22 -15.09
N THR A 240 -15.22 -2.04 -13.98
CA THR A 240 -15.19 -0.78 -13.25
C THR A 240 -14.66 0.36 -14.13
N LEU A 241 -13.55 0.16 -14.83
CA LEU A 241 -12.98 1.16 -15.74
C LEU A 241 -13.96 1.54 -16.85
N ARG A 242 -14.58 0.57 -17.53
CA ARG A 242 -15.58 0.86 -18.57
C ARG A 242 -16.79 1.61 -18.01
N HIS A 243 -17.26 1.25 -16.82
CA HIS A 243 -18.34 1.96 -16.16
C HIS A 243 -17.95 3.42 -15.90
N LEU A 244 -16.79 3.65 -15.29
CA LEU A 244 -16.30 4.99 -14.99
C LEU A 244 -16.08 5.84 -16.25
N GLN A 245 -15.53 5.26 -17.32
CA GLN A 245 -15.35 5.93 -18.61
C GLN A 245 -16.69 6.37 -19.21
N ARG A 246 -17.70 5.49 -19.21
CA ARG A 246 -19.07 5.84 -19.66
C ARG A 246 -19.69 6.93 -18.79
N THR A 247 -19.50 6.87 -17.48
CA THR A 247 -20.01 7.88 -16.54
C THR A 247 -19.32 9.23 -16.74
N ALA A 248 -18.00 9.25 -17.00
CA ALA A 248 -17.27 10.47 -17.34
C ALA A 248 -17.77 11.09 -18.66
N TYR A 249 -18.00 10.27 -19.68
CA TYR A 249 -18.55 10.73 -20.96
C TYR A 249 -19.93 11.36 -20.84
N ARG A 250 -20.80 10.78 -19.98
CA ARG A 250 -22.14 11.32 -19.68
C ARG A 250 -22.08 12.60 -18.85
N ALA A 251 -21.10 12.72 -17.97
CA ALA A 251 -20.91 13.88 -17.11
C ALA A 251 -20.10 15.02 -17.77
N ARG A 252 -19.73 14.92 -19.06
CA ARG A 252 -18.75 15.79 -19.73
C ARG A 252 -19.02 17.30 -19.68
N GLN A 253 -20.28 17.69 -19.46
CA GLN A 253 -20.68 19.11 -19.33
C GLN A 253 -20.47 19.64 -17.90
N ASP A 254 -20.35 18.76 -16.91
CA ASP A 254 -20.03 19.08 -15.52
C ASP A 254 -18.53 18.82 -15.27
N PHE A 255 -17.76 19.91 -15.22
CA PHE A 255 -16.31 19.85 -15.04
C PHE A 255 -15.93 19.19 -13.71
N GLN A 256 -16.58 19.55 -12.61
CA GLN A 256 -16.23 19.04 -11.27
C GLN A 256 -16.51 17.55 -11.17
N LYS A 257 -17.70 17.11 -11.61
CA LYS A 257 -18.07 15.70 -11.65
C LYS A 257 -17.14 14.91 -12.57
N THR A 258 -16.83 15.44 -13.75
CA THR A 258 -15.89 14.81 -14.69
C THR A 258 -14.51 14.63 -14.07
N MET A 259 -13.97 15.66 -13.40
CA MET A 259 -12.67 15.60 -12.75
C MET A 259 -12.64 14.59 -11.60
N LYS A 260 -13.70 14.50 -10.79
CA LYS A 260 -13.85 13.47 -9.75
C LYS A 260 -13.82 12.07 -10.34
N ILE A 261 -14.55 11.83 -11.44
CA ILE A 261 -14.56 10.53 -12.12
C ILE A 261 -13.20 10.22 -12.75
N LYS A 262 -12.51 11.21 -13.35
CA LYS A 262 -11.16 11.02 -13.89
C LYS A 262 -10.15 10.61 -12.82
N LYS A 263 -10.21 11.19 -11.61
CA LYS A 263 -9.39 10.72 -10.48
C LYS A 263 -9.68 9.26 -10.12
N MET A 264 -10.95 8.85 -10.19
CA MET A 264 -11.35 7.46 -9.97
C MET A 264 -10.82 6.52 -11.06
N ILE A 265 -10.88 6.92 -12.32
CA ILE A 265 -10.31 6.17 -13.45
C ILE A 265 -8.81 5.96 -13.21
N ALA A 266 -8.06 7.03 -12.92
CA ALA A 266 -6.63 6.94 -12.65
C ALA A 266 -6.29 6.01 -11.47
N HIS A 267 -7.14 5.98 -10.45
CA HIS A 267 -7.01 5.06 -9.31
C HIS A 267 -7.14 3.59 -9.75
N TYR A 268 -8.18 3.25 -10.53
CA TYR A 268 -8.37 1.87 -11.00
C TYR A 268 -7.36 1.46 -12.09
N GLU A 269 -6.86 2.40 -12.90
CA GLU A 269 -5.74 2.14 -13.82
C GLU A 269 -4.47 1.77 -13.06
N LYS A 270 -4.20 2.42 -11.91
CA LYS A 270 -3.08 2.06 -11.03
C LYS A 270 -3.23 0.63 -10.48
N LEU A 271 -4.43 0.24 -10.03
CA LEU A 271 -4.72 -1.12 -9.58
C LEU A 271 -4.55 -2.15 -10.68
N HIS A 272 -5.08 -1.88 -11.88
CA HIS A 272 -4.93 -2.75 -13.03
C HIS A 272 -3.45 -2.94 -13.40
N LYS A 273 -2.67 -1.86 -13.45
CA LYS A 273 -1.23 -1.92 -13.71
C LYS A 273 -0.45 -2.68 -12.63
N ALA A 274 -0.88 -2.57 -11.37
CA ALA A 274 -0.30 -3.36 -10.29
C ALA A 274 -0.62 -4.86 -10.45
N LEU A 275 -1.84 -5.19 -10.90
CA LEU A 275 -2.23 -6.56 -11.22
C LEU A 275 -1.41 -7.13 -12.39
N ASP A 276 -1.17 -6.34 -13.44
CA ASP A 276 -0.31 -6.74 -14.57
C ASP A 276 1.12 -7.06 -14.15
N ARG A 277 1.73 -6.17 -13.35
CA ARG A 277 3.08 -6.41 -12.81
C ARG A 277 3.14 -7.67 -11.95
N ARG A 278 2.08 -7.92 -11.17
CA ARG A 278 1.97 -9.14 -10.34
C ARG A 278 1.87 -10.37 -11.23
N ALA A 279 1.05 -10.32 -12.28
CA ALA A 279 0.87 -11.39 -13.26
C ALA A 279 2.18 -11.71 -14.01
N ASP A 280 2.94 -10.68 -14.41
CA ASP A 280 4.26 -10.82 -15.03
C ASP A 280 5.25 -11.53 -14.11
N LYS A 281 5.33 -11.11 -12.84
CA LYS A 281 6.27 -11.69 -11.87
C LYS A 281 6.08 -13.21 -11.68
N VAL A 282 4.88 -13.72 -11.90
CA VAL A 282 4.52 -15.12 -11.67
C VAL A 282 4.33 -15.88 -12.97
N ASN A 283 4.65 -15.28 -14.12
CA ASN A 283 4.45 -15.87 -15.45
C ASN A 283 3.00 -16.35 -15.67
N LEU A 284 2.02 -15.54 -15.27
CA LEU A 284 0.60 -15.88 -15.45
C LEU A 284 0.28 -16.00 -16.96
N PRO A 285 -0.38 -17.08 -17.42
CA PRO A 285 -0.84 -17.23 -18.79
C PRO A 285 -1.65 -16.02 -19.27
N LYS A 286 -1.41 -15.59 -20.51
CA LYS A 286 -2.00 -14.33 -21.05
C LYS A 286 -3.51 -14.44 -21.20
N GLU A 287 -4.02 -15.62 -21.48
CA GLU A 287 -5.44 -15.95 -21.58
C GLU A 287 -6.20 -15.69 -20.26
N TYR A 288 -5.52 -15.67 -19.11
CA TYR A 288 -6.14 -15.38 -17.80
C TYR A 288 -6.20 -13.88 -17.49
N ARG A 289 -5.47 -13.08 -18.26
CA ARG A 289 -5.42 -11.61 -18.17
C ARG A 289 -6.47 -10.94 -19.06
N PHE A 290 -7.27 -11.74 -19.75
CA PHE A 290 -8.14 -11.27 -20.81
C PHE A 290 -9.56 -10.96 -20.32
N TYR A 291 -10.17 -10.02 -21.05
CA TYR A 291 -11.52 -9.53 -20.87
C TYR A 291 -12.37 -10.00 -22.07
N PRO A 292 -13.56 -10.62 -21.90
CA PRO A 292 -14.42 -10.95 -23.04
C PRO A 292 -14.97 -9.70 -23.74
#